data_AF-A0ABD3MTS8-F1
#
_entry.id   AF-A0ABD3MTS8-F1
#
_cell.length_a   1.000
_cell.length_b   1.000
_cell.length_c   1.000
_cell.angle_alpha   90.00
_cell.angle_beta   90.00
_cell.angle_gamma   90.00
#
_symmetry.space_group_name_H-M   'P 1'
#
loop_
_entity.id
_entity.type
_entity.pdbx_description
1 polymer ?
#
loop_
_entity_poly.entity_id
_entity_poly.type
_entity_poly.pdbx_seq_one_letter_code
_entity_poly.pdbx_strand_id
1 'polypeptide(L)'
;MRIYDPYYCNGSVVTHLSTLGFTNVYNKKEDCYTVWKNQKSSEQQPPPPPQFDVLITNPPYSEDHIEKLMNYITSPTFDNKPWLLLMPTWVHKKEYYLNAISSDRKQLCQPFYIVPKKRYVYLPPTNFRVKKESDTHKKSSPFVSMWYIWGGDMSTNEMLMKAFRQCSEALENCDLARSKNALRDLRRRGGGGDGGGGGDGGGGKGSKKKKQKTGK
;
A
#
# COMPACT_ATOMS: atom_id res chain seq x y z
N MET A 1 0.86 22.41 -0.01
CA MET A 1 0.43 21.06 0.41
C MET A 1 1.19 20.67 1.66
N ARG A 2 0.47 20.26 2.72
CA ARG A 2 0.97 19.82 4.02
C ARG A 2 0.94 18.30 4.09
N ILE A 3 2.10 17.68 4.26
CA ILE A 3 2.26 16.22 4.33
C ILE A 3 2.48 15.81 5.79
N TYR A 4 1.77 14.78 6.24
CA TYR A 4 2.00 14.17 7.55
C TYR A 4 2.61 12.77 7.39
N ASP A 5 3.77 12.57 7.99
CA ASP A 5 4.34 11.24 8.24
C ASP A 5 4.42 11.01 9.76
N PRO A 6 3.52 10.20 10.35
CA PRO A 6 3.48 9.95 11.79
C PRO A 6 4.65 9.12 12.32
N TYR A 7 5.36 8.39 11.46
CA TYR A 7 6.43 7.50 11.90
C TYR A 7 7.78 8.18 11.73
N TYR A 8 8.33 8.66 12.86
CA TYR A 8 9.59 9.38 12.85
C TYR A 8 10.77 8.55 12.36
N CYS A 9 11.47 9.04 11.35
CA CYS A 9 12.62 8.35 10.73
C CYS A 9 13.90 9.20 10.71
N ASN A 10 14.18 9.93 11.80
CA ASN A 10 15.31 10.87 11.89
C ASN A 10 15.34 11.92 10.75
N GLY A 11 14.17 12.31 10.24
CA GLY A 11 14.04 13.35 9.21
C GLY A 11 14.36 12.92 7.78
N SER A 12 14.68 11.64 7.51
CA SER A 12 14.99 11.18 6.16
C SER A 12 13.85 11.44 5.16
N VAL A 13 12.60 11.28 5.60
CA VAL A 13 11.41 11.54 4.76
C VAL A 13 11.28 13.03 4.41
N VAL A 14 11.61 13.93 5.35
CA VAL A 14 11.55 15.38 5.15
C VAL A 14 12.56 15.79 4.08
N THR A 15 13.80 15.32 4.19
CA THR A 15 14.85 15.58 3.19
C THR A 15 14.42 15.07 1.83
N HIS A 16 13.96 13.81 1.74
CA HIS A 16 13.58 13.21 0.46
C HIS A 16 12.41 13.94 -0.20
N LEU A 17 11.33 14.21 0.53
CA LEU A 17 10.18 14.94 0.01
C LEU A 17 10.54 16.38 -0.37
N SER A 18 11.44 17.03 0.36
CA SER A 18 11.95 18.36 -0.01
C SER A 18 12.67 18.36 -1.36
N THR A 19 13.41 17.29 -1.71
CA THR A 19 14.05 17.19 -3.04
C THR A 19 13.05 17.07 -4.18
N LEU A 20 11.81 16.64 -3.88
CA LEU A 20 10.69 16.57 -4.81
C LEU A 20 9.84 17.86 -4.82
N GLY A 21 10.25 18.89 -4.09
CA GLY A 21 9.54 20.17 -3.99
C GLY A 21 8.53 20.27 -2.85
N PHE A 22 8.39 19.25 -2.01
CA PHE A 22 7.48 19.28 -0.85
C PHE A 22 8.20 19.73 0.41
N THR A 23 8.08 21.02 0.74
CA THR A 23 8.79 21.64 1.87
C THR A 23 8.00 21.64 3.18
N ASN A 24 6.70 21.35 3.14
CA ASN A 24 5.84 21.35 4.32
C ASN A 24 5.50 19.91 4.75
N VAL A 25 6.46 19.27 5.43
CA VAL A 25 6.38 17.89 5.90
C VAL A 25 6.47 17.86 7.43
N TYR A 26 5.43 17.35 8.07
CA TYR A 26 5.43 17.07 9.50
C TYR A 26 5.92 15.63 9.75
N ASN A 27 7.12 15.51 10.30
CA ASN A 27 7.70 14.26 10.82
C ASN A 27 8.48 14.58 12.09
N LYS A 28 7.84 14.42 13.26
CA LYS A 28 8.40 14.80 14.57
C LYS A 28 8.63 13.57 15.42
N LYS A 29 9.64 13.64 16.31
CA LYS A 29 10.00 12.56 17.24
C LYS A 29 9.00 12.51 18.40
N GLU A 30 7.79 12.06 18.11
CA GLU A 30 6.70 11.93 19.05
C GLU A 30 6.04 10.55 18.91
N ASP A 31 5.31 10.14 19.95
CA ASP A 31 4.47 8.96 19.87
C ASP A 31 3.14 9.32 19.17
N CYS A 32 3.06 8.98 17.88
CA CYS A 32 1.89 9.24 17.06
C CYS A 32 0.61 8.61 17.62
N TYR A 33 0.68 7.49 18.34
CA TYR A 33 -0.51 6.86 18.93
C TYR A 33 -1.13 7.71 20.03
N THR A 34 -0.29 8.40 20.80
CA THR A 34 -0.77 9.32 21.83
C THR A 34 -1.33 10.60 21.19
N VAL A 35 -0.68 11.11 20.14
CA VAL A 35 -1.17 12.26 19.34
C VAL A 35 -2.54 11.98 18.71
N TRP A 36 -2.74 10.80 18.12
CA TRP A 36 -4.02 10.42 17.50
C TRP A 36 -5.18 10.29 18.49
N LYS A 37 -4.90 9.92 19.75
CA LYS A 37 -5.90 9.86 20.83
C LYS A 37 -6.34 11.25 21.31
N ASN A 38 -5.45 12.24 21.23
CA ASN A 38 -5.63 13.56 21.84
C ASN A 38 -6.17 14.62 20.88
N GLN A 39 -7.07 14.26 19.97
CA GLN A 39 -7.63 15.18 18.97
C GLN A 39 -8.42 16.38 19.53
N LYS A 40 -8.62 16.50 20.85
CA LYS A 40 -9.50 17.50 21.48
C LYS A 40 -8.93 18.23 22.71
N SER A 41 -7.72 17.95 23.19
CA SER A 41 -7.25 18.50 24.47
C SER A 41 -6.44 19.79 24.31
N SER A 42 -6.88 20.86 24.99
CA SER A 42 -6.23 22.19 24.99
C SER A 42 -5.20 22.39 26.11
N GLU A 43 -5.16 21.57 27.15
CA GLU A 43 -4.24 21.78 28.27
C GLU A 43 -3.79 20.42 28.83
N GLN A 44 -2.47 20.19 28.84
CA GLN A 44 -1.77 19.12 29.58
C GLN A 44 -1.85 17.68 29.04
N GLN A 45 -1.63 17.46 27.74
CA GLN A 45 -1.35 16.16 27.10
C GLN A 45 -0.82 16.48 25.67
N PRO A 46 -0.16 15.56 24.93
CA PRO A 46 0.52 15.91 23.67
C PRO A 46 -0.42 16.58 22.67
N PRO A 47 0.14 17.44 21.79
CA PRO A 47 -0.65 18.28 20.89
C PRO A 47 -1.57 17.44 20.01
N PRO A 48 -2.72 17.99 19.57
CA PRO A 48 -3.57 17.32 18.61
C PRO A 48 -2.77 17.02 17.32
N PRO A 49 -3.22 16.06 16.50
CA PRO A 49 -2.57 15.80 15.22
C PRO A 49 -2.41 17.09 14.41
N PRO A 50 -1.28 17.26 13.68
CA PRO A 50 -1.07 18.46 12.90
C PRO A 50 -2.20 18.63 11.87
N GLN A 51 -2.50 19.85 11.46
CA GLN A 51 -3.33 20.02 10.28
C GLN A 51 -2.53 19.59 9.04
N PHE A 52 -3.04 18.61 8.29
CA PHE A 52 -2.42 18.14 7.06
C PHE A 52 -3.45 17.96 5.94
N ASP A 53 -2.94 17.95 4.71
CA ASP A 53 -3.73 17.75 3.49
C ASP A 53 -3.67 16.28 3.04
N VAL A 54 -2.54 15.60 3.27
CA VAL A 54 -2.33 14.18 2.93
C VAL A 54 -1.43 13.49 3.96
N LEU A 55 -1.74 12.24 4.29
CA LEU A 55 -0.86 11.37 5.08
C LEU A 55 -0.02 10.50 4.14
N ILE A 56 1.30 10.54 4.27
CA ILE A 56 2.22 9.71 3.48
C ILE A 56 3.18 9.03 4.45
N THR A 57 3.25 7.71 4.41
CA THR A 57 4.12 6.97 5.34
C THR A 57 4.59 5.62 4.80
N ASN A 58 5.74 5.19 5.32
CA ASN A 58 6.23 3.82 5.29
C ASN A 58 6.28 3.31 6.75
N PRO A 59 5.18 2.75 7.28
CA PRO A 59 5.10 2.41 8.70
C PRO A 59 6.07 1.28 9.05
N PRO A 60 6.46 1.12 10.33
CA PRO A 60 7.12 -0.09 10.79
C PRO A 60 6.29 -1.33 10.48
N TYR A 61 6.94 -2.40 10.02
CA TYR A 61 6.27 -3.66 9.63
C TYR A 61 6.18 -4.67 10.78
N SER A 62 6.64 -4.30 11.96
CA SER A 62 6.59 -5.09 13.19
C SER A 62 5.27 -4.88 13.95
N GLU A 63 4.99 -5.80 14.86
CA GLU A 63 3.91 -5.66 15.85
C GLU A 63 2.55 -5.31 15.22
N ASP A 64 1.79 -4.43 15.87
CA ASP A 64 0.45 -4.00 15.49
C ASP A 64 0.43 -2.61 14.83
N HIS A 65 1.59 -2.07 14.44
CA HIS A 65 1.71 -0.70 13.92
C HIS A 65 0.85 -0.46 12.66
N ILE A 66 0.83 -1.43 11.74
CA ILE A 66 0.02 -1.35 10.52
C ILE A 66 -1.48 -1.39 10.86
N GLU A 67 -1.88 -2.24 11.80
CA GLU A 67 -3.28 -2.34 12.22
C GLU A 67 -3.75 -1.06 12.92
N LYS A 68 -2.96 -0.51 13.85
CA LYS A 68 -3.22 0.78 14.48
C LYS A 68 -3.32 1.91 13.46
N LEU A 69 -2.43 1.93 12.45
CA LEU A 69 -2.50 2.90 11.36
C LEU A 69 -3.80 2.76 10.55
N MET A 70 -4.18 1.53 10.16
CA MET A 70 -5.43 1.29 9.44
C MET A 70 -6.64 1.74 10.26
N ASN A 71 -6.66 1.45 11.56
CA ASN A 71 -7.72 1.88 12.46
C ASN A 71 -7.80 3.41 12.53
N TYR A 72 -6.66 4.11 12.59
CA TYR A 72 -6.61 5.57 12.62
C TYR A 72 -7.11 6.19 11.31
N ILE A 73 -6.52 5.86 10.16
CA ILE A 73 -6.82 6.52 8.86
C ILE A 73 -8.22 6.22 8.33
N THR A 74 -8.90 5.25 8.93
CA THR A 74 -10.26 4.88 8.56
C THR A 74 -11.25 5.10 9.70
N SER A 75 -10.81 5.78 10.76
CA SER A 75 -11.69 6.21 11.85
C SER A 75 -12.55 7.40 11.40
N PRO A 76 -13.75 7.58 11.99
CA PRO A 76 -14.60 8.73 11.68
C PRO A 76 -13.90 10.08 11.89
N THR A 77 -12.93 10.15 12.80
CA THR A 77 -12.23 11.40 13.14
C THR A 77 -11.04 11.70 12.25
N PHE A 78 -10.70 10.82 11.30
CA PHE A 78 -9.69 11.07 10.28
C PHE A 78 -10.23 11.93 9.12
N ASP A 79 -11.55 12.12 9.06
CA ASP A 79 -12.22 13.00 8.09
C ASP A 79 -11.91 12.66 6.63
N ASN A 80 -11.73 11.36 6.36
CA ASN A 80 -11.55 10.81 5.02
C ASN A 80 -10.46 11.51 4.19
N LYS A 81 -9.38 11.97 4.83
CA LYS A 81 -8.27 12.64 4.14
C LYS A 81 -7.55 11.67 3.19
N PRO A 82 -6.93 12.18 2.11
CA PRO A 82 -6.06 11.38 1.25
C PRO A 82 -4.91 10.75 2.03
N TRP A 83 -4.55 9.52 1.65
CA TRP A 83 -3.39 8.83 2.21
C TRP A 83 -2.67 7.93 1.20
N LEU A 84 -1.36 7.81 1.38
CA LEU A 84 -0.46 6.95 0.60
C LEU A 84 0.43 6.16 1.55
N LEU A 85 0.26 4.83 1.58
CA LEU A 85 0.96 3.96 2.52
C LEU A 85 1.84 2.97 1.76
N LEU A 86 3.13 2.98 2.04
CA LEU A 86 4.05 1.97 1.53
C LEU A 86 4.08 0.78 2.49
N MET A 87 3.32 -0.27 2.17
CA MET A 87 3.12 -1.41 3.07
C MET A 87 3.45 -2.74 2.39
N PRO A 88 3.70 -3.82 3.17
CA PRO A 88 3.91 -5.14 2.61
C PRO A 88 2.72 -5.63 1.80
N THR A 89 3.01 -6.36 0.73
CA THR A 89 2.01 -6.99 -0.15
C THR A 89 1.10 -7.99 0.55
N TRP A 90 1.39 -8.44 1.77
CA TRP A 90 0.50 -9.33 2.53
C TRP A 90 -0.63 -8.58 3.26
N VAL A 91 -0.52 -7.26 3.44
CA VAL A 91 -1.48 -6.47 4.24
C VAL A 91 -2.89 -6.53 3.67
N HIS A 92 -3.06 -6.57 2.33
CA HIS A 92 -4.38 -6.55 1.70
C HIS A 92 -5.21 -7.83 1.94
N LYS A 93 -4.59 -8.84 2.58
CA LYS A 93 -5.21 -10.12 2.91
C LYS A 93 -5.58 -10.24 4.39
N LYS A 94 -5.16 -9.29 5.22
CA LYS A 94 -5.38 -9.32 6.67
C LYS A 94 -6.77 -8.84 7.02
N GLU A 95 -7.36 -9.41 8.06
CA GLU A 95 -8.71 -9.08 8.50
C GLU A 95 -8.86 -7.61 8.88
N TYR A 96 -7.91 -7.05 9.64
CA TYR A 96 -7.94 -5.62 9.99
C TYR A 96 -8.01 -4.72 8.75
N TYR A 97 -7.34 -5.10 7.66
CA TYR A 97 -7.38 -4.35 6.41
C TYR A 97 -8.73 -4.51 5.72
N LEU A 98 -9.21 -5.75 5.57
CA LEU A 98 -10.49 -6.05 4.93
C LEU A 98 -11.66 -5.38 5.65
N ASN A 99 -11.63 -5.36 6.98
CA ASN A 99 -12.62 -4.69 7.82
C ASN A 99 -12.53 -3.16 7.66
N ALA A 100 -11.31 -2.61 7.59
CA ALA A 100 -11.10 -1.17 7.42
C ALA A 100 -11.64 -0.63 6.08
N ILE A 101 -11.62 -1.45 5.02
CA ILE A 101 -12.05 -1.06 3.66
C ILE A 101 -13.40 -1.67 3.24
N SER A 102 -14.13 -2.29 4.17
CA SER A 102 -15.42 -2.92 3.85
C SER A 102 -16.46 -1.90 3.39
N SER A 103 -17.31 -2.31 2.44
CA SER A 103 -18.45 -1.51 1.95
C SER A 103 -19.51 -1.25 3.01
N ASP A 104 -19.54 -2.04 4.09
CA ASP A 104 -20.56 -1.95 5.14
C ASP A 104 -20.29 -0.82 6.14
N ARG A 105 -19.23 -0.04 5.91
CA ARG A 105 -18.84 1.07 6.77
C ARG A 105 -19.53 2.36 6.34
N LYS A 106 -19.87 3.20 7.32
CA LYS A 106 -20.47 4.53 7.08
C LYS A 106 -19.60 5.40 6.17
N GLN A 107 -18.27 5.26 6.28
CA GLN A 107 -17.30 5.94 5.43
C GLN A 107 -16.71 4.92 4.45
N LEU A 108 -17.04 5.09 3.18
CA LEU A 108 -16.52 4.25 2.11
C LEU A 108 -15.03 4.54 1.90
N CYS A 109 -14.22 3.49 1.92
CA CYS A 109 -12.79 3.58 1.64
C CYS A 109 -12.40 2.46 0.68
N GLN A 110 -12.16 2.80 -0.59
CA GLN A 110 -11.78 1.84 -1.64
C GLN A 110 -10.42 2.20 -2.23
N PRO A 111 -9.32 1.80 -1.59
CA PRO A 111 -8.00 2.13 -2.08
C PRO A 111 -7.64 1.39 -3.37
N PHE A 112 -6.86 2.04 -4.22
CA PHE A 112 -6.14 1.42 -5.32
C PHE A 112 -4.68 1.19 -4.95
N TYR A 113 -3.95 0.48 -5.81
CA TYR A 113 -2.59 0.05 -5.52
C TYR A 113 -1.63 0.41 -6.65
N ILE A 114 -0.43 0.84 -6.30
CA ILE A 114 0.69 0.97 -7.23
C ILE A 114 1.76 -0.04 -6.80
N VAL A 115 2.12 -0.93 -7.72
CA VAL A 115 3.03 -2.05 -7.49
C VAL A 115 4.36 -1.76 -8.21
N PRO A 116 5.44 -1.46 -7.48
CA PRO A 116 6.75 -1.30 -8.09
C PRO A 116 7.22 -2.60 -8.76
N LYS A 117 7.75 -2.50 -9.99
CA LYS A 117 8.36 -3.65 -10.68
C LYS A 117 9.71 -4.03 -10.05
N LYS A 118 10.39 -3.08 -9.42
CA LYS A 118 11.62 -3.28 -8.64
C LYS A 118 11.31 -3.26 -7.14
N ARG A 119 11.85 -4.21 -6.39
CA ARG A 119 11.65 -4.28 -4.93
C ARG A 119 12.33 -3.11 -4.23
N TYR A 120 11.66 -2.55 -3.22
CA TYR A 120 12.27 -1.59 -2.30
C TYR A 120 13.40 -2.25 -1.50
N VAL A 121 14.49 -1.49 -1.36
CA VAL A 121 15.68 -1.83 -0.57
C VAL A 121 15.64 -0.95 0.68
N TYR A 122 15.60 -1.57 1.86
CA TYR A 122 15.48 -0.85 3.13
C TYR A 122 16.85 -0.81 3.79
N LEU A 123 17.39 0.41 3.92
CA LEU A 123 18.70 0.62 4.53
C LEU A 123 18.54 0.71 6.05
N PRO A 124 19.28 -0.11 6.83
CA PRO A 124 19.31 0.04 8.27
C PRO A 124 20.04 1.36 8.65
N PRO A 125 19.75 1.93 9.83
CA PRO A 125 20.51 3.07 10.35
C PRO A 125 22.01 2.76 10.45
N THR A 126 22.85 3.79 10.29
CA THR A 126 24.32 3.69 10.15
C THR A 126 25.02 2.95 11.29
N ASN A 127 24.38 2.85 12.48
CA ASN A 127 24.93 2.22 13.69
C ASN A 127 24.13 0.99 14.16
N PHE A 128 23.23 0.44 13.34
CA PHE A 128 22.27 -0.58 13.79
C PHE A 128 22.84 -2.02 13.89
N ARG A 129 24.10 -2.30 13.53
CA ARG A 129 24.63 -3.68 13.57
C ARG A 129 26.06 -3.83 14.08
N VAL A 130 26.21 -4.71 15.08
CA VAL A 130 27.41 -5.52 15.33
C VAL A 130 27.60 -6.44 14.13
N LYS A 131 28.81 -6.48 13.55
CA LYS A 131 29.17 -7.34 12.40
C LYS A 131 28.75 -8.80 12.66
N LYS A 132 27.88 -9.36 11.82
CA LYS A 132 27.70 -10.82 11.69
C LYS A 132 27.93 -11.23 10.22
N GLU A 133 28.60 -12.37 10.06
CA GLU A 133 29.24 -12.88 8.83
C GLU A 133 28.31 -13.46 7.75
N SER A 134 27.05 -13.02 7.63
CA SER A 134 26.18 -13.54 6.56
C SER A 134 25.75 -12.49 5.53
N ASP A 135 26.11 -12.77 4.27
CA ASP A 135 25.89 -11.90 3.10
C ASP A 135 24.42 -11.75 2.71
N THR A 136 23.57 -12.68 3.13
CA THR A 136 22.17 -12.76 2.72
C THR A 136 21.26 -11.74 3.43
N HIS A 137 21.69 -11.15 4.55
CA HIS A 137 20.92 -10.18 5.34
C HIS A 137 21.29 -8.71 5.09
N LYS A 138 22.09 -8.45 4.05
CA LYS A 138 22.82 -7.18 3.95
C LYS A 138 21.96 -5.94 3.67
N LYS A 139 20.81 -5.98 2.95
CA LYS A 139 20.15 -4.73 2.48
C LYS A 139 18.62 -4.68 2.25
N SER A 140 17.78 -5.60 2.74
CA SER A 140 16.33 -5.46 2.47
C SER A 140 15.40 -5.99 3.55
N SER A 141 14.23 -5.36 3.68
CA SER A 141 13.05 -5.97 4.31
C SER A 141 12.76 -7.29 3.60
N PRO A 142 12.42 -8.38 4.33
CA PRO A 142 12.06 -9.66 3.69
C PRO A 142 10.78 -9.55 2.86
N PHE A 143 10.00 -8.47 3.02
CA PHE A 143 8.72 -8.29 2.38
C PHE A 143 8.79 -7.41 1.13
N VAL A 144 8.11 -7.85 0.08
CA VAL A 144 7.80 -6.99 -1.07
C VAL A 144 6.74 -6.00 -0.65
N SER A 145 7.01 -4.72 -0.89
CA SER A 145 6.11 -3.62 -0.55
C SER A 145 5.48 -3.00 -1.80
N MET A 146 4.29 -2.43 -1.62
CA MET A 146 3.57 -1.70 -2.65
C MET A 146 2.83 -0.53 -2.01
N TRP A 147 2.40 0.42 -2.84
CA TRP A 147 1.61 1.55 -2.37
C TRP A 147 0.14 1.19 -2.30
N TYR A 148 -0.47 1.53 -1.18
CA TYR A 148 -1.90 1.54 -0.94
C TYR A 148 -2.34 3.01 -0.95
N ILE A 149 -3.28 3.38 -1.81
CA ILE A 149 -3.62 4.78 -2.04
C ILE A 149 -5.12 4.99 -1.94
N TRP A 150 -5.50 6.00 -1.17
CA TRP A 150 -6.85 6.54 -1.10
C TRP A 150 -6.80 8.05 -1.31
N GLY A 151 -7.55 8.56 -2.28
CA GLY A 151 -7.65 9.97 -2.61
C GLY A 151 -8.60 10.75 -1.72
N GLY A 152 -9.13 10.14 -0.66
CA GLY A 152 -10.19 10.72 0.18
C GLY A 152 -11.59 10.49 -0.38
N ASP A 153 -11.75 10.36 -1.69
CA ASP A 153 -13.00 9.96 -2.32
C ASP A 153 -12.76 9.23 -3.65
N MET A 154 -13.84 8.69 -4.24
CA MET A 154 -13.77 7.93 -5.50
C MET A 154 -13.41 8.79 -6.72
N SER A 155 -13.82 10.06 -6.75
CA SER A 155 -13.52 10.99 -7.85
C SER A 155 -12.03 11.29 -7.88
N THR A 156 -11.46 11.61 -6.72
CA THR A 156 -10.03 11.87 -6.54
C THR A 156 -9.20 10.62 -6.84
N ASN A 157 -9.65 9.44 -6.41
CA ASN A 157 -9.05 8.16 -6.83
C ASN A 157 -8.96 8.02 -8.35
N GLU A 158 -10.06 8.25 -9.07
CA GLU A 158 -10.09 8.13 -10.52
C GLU A 158 -9.20 9.17 -11.20
N MET A 159 -9.16 10.40 -10.68
CA MET A 159 -8.24 11.43 -11.14
C MET A 159 -6.77 11.00 -10.98
N LEU A 160 -6.39 10.50 -9.80
CA LEU A 160 -5.03 10.03 -9.52
C LEU A 160 -4.64 8.85 -10.41
N MET A 161 -5.54 7.87 -10.58
CA MET A 161 -5.29 6.72 -11.45
C MET A 161 -5.17 7.13 -12.93
N LYS A 162 -5.96 8.13 -13.38
CA LYS A 162 -5.84 8.68 -14.73
C LYS A 162 -4.50 9.40 -14.92
N ALA A 163 -4.12 10.25 -13.97
CA ALA A 163 -2.83 10.96 -14.01
C ALA A 163 -1.65 9.97 -14.03
N PHE A 164 -1.70 8.90 -13.22
CA PHE A 164 -0.70 7.84 -13.24
C PHE A 164 -0.56 7.18 -14.62
N ARG A 165 -1.68 6.87 -15.29
CA ARG A 165 -1.67 6.28 -16.63
C ARG A 165 -1.17 7.21 -17.73
N GLN A 166 -1.14 8.52 -17.48
CA GLN A 166 -0.61 9.51 -18.42
C GLN A 166 0.89 9.74 -18.24
N CYS A 167 1.48 9.26 -17.15
CA CYS A 167 2.91 9.35 -16.88
C CYS A 167 3.64 8.10 -17.40
N SER A 168 4.32 8.22 -18.55
CA SER A 168 5.06 7.12 -19.18
C SER A 168 6.14 6.54 -18.25
N GLU A 169 6.92 7.41 -17.59
CA GLU A 169 7.95 7.01 -16.63
C GLU A 169 7.38 6.18 -15.47
N ALA A 170 6.20 6.54 -14.96
CA ALA A 170 5.54 5.79 -13.90
C ALA A 170 5.12 4.39 -14.38
N LEU A 171 4.60 4.27 -15.60
CA LEU A 171 4.17 3.00 -16.20
C LEU A 171 5.35 2.07 -16.53
N GLU A 172 6.52 2.62 -16.84
CA GLU A 172 7.74 1.85 -17.04
C GLU A 172 8.17 1.14 -15.75
N ASN A 173 8.03 1.81 -14.60
CA ASN A 173 8.56 1.36 -13.32
C ASN A 173 7.55 0.67 -12.40
N CYS A 174 6.26 0.91 -12.60
CA CYS A 174 5.20 0.46 -11.69
C CYS A 174 3.96 -0.03 -12.45
N ASP A 175 3.25 -0.99 -11.87
CA ASP A 175 1.92 -1.41 -12.31
C ASP A 175 0.83 -0.77 -11.44
N LEU A 176 -0.37 -0.62 -11.99
CA LEU A 176 -1.54 -0.10 -11.27
C LEU A 176 -2.62 -1.17 -11.13
N ALA A 177 -3.11 -1.37 -9.91
CA ALA A 177 -4.26 -2.22 -9.63
C ALA A 177 -5.40 -1.39 -9.03
N ARG A 178 -6.55 -1.37 -9.69
CA ARG A 178 -7.74 -0.63 -9.20
C ARG A 178 -8.37 -1.28 -7.95
N SER A 179 -8.14 -2.56 -7.73
CA SER A 179 -8.79 -3.32 -6.67
C SER A 179 -7.95 -4.54 -6.25
N LYS A 180 -8.35 -5.19 -5.15
CA LYS A 180 -7.75 -6.45 -4.68
C LYS A 180 -7.80 -7.54 -5.76
N ASN A 181 -8.90 -7.61 -6.51
CA ASN A 181 -9.05 -8.58 -7.59
C ASN A 181 -8.06 -8.29 -8.73
N ALA A 182 -7.93 -7.03 -9.13
CA ALA A 182 -6.95 -6.62 -10.13
C ALA A 182 -5.51 -6.93 -9.69
N LEU A 183 -5.20 -6.76 -8.40
CA LEU A 183 -3.88 -7.09 -7.84
C LEU A 183 -3.57 -8.59 -7.95
N ARG A 184 -4.57 -9.45 -7.72
CA ARG A 184 -4.43 -10.90 -7.92
C ARG A 184 -4.15 -11.25 -9.38
N ASP A 185 -4.76 -10.54 -10.32
CA ASP A 185 -4.58 -10.80 -11.75
C ASP A 185 -3.22 -10.31 -12.27
N LEU A 186 -2.70 -9.18 -11.75
CA LEU A 186 -1.32 -8.75 -12.03
C LEU A 186 -0.30 -9.82 -11.65
N ARG A 187 -0.44 -10.43 -10.48
CA ARG A 187 0.45 -11.51 -10.03
C ARG A 187 0.44 -12.73 -10.96
N ARG A 188 -0.72 -13.05 -11.56
CA ARG A 188 -0.85 -14.17 -12.51
C ARG A 188 -0.15 -13.88 -13.83
N ARG A 189 -0.21 -12.63 -14.31
CA ARG A 189 0.47 -12.21 -15.54
C ARG A 189 1.99 -12.20 -15.40
N GLY A 190 2.52 -11.81 -14.24
CA GLY A 190 3.97 -11.80 -13.97
C GLY A 190 4.59 -13.16 -13.63
N GLY A 191 3.80 -14.22 -13.48
CA GLY A 191 4.27 -15.58 -13.11
C GLY A 191 4.36 -16.57 -14.27
N GLY A 192 4.06 -16.15 -15.50
CA GLY A 192 4.01 -17.00 -16.70
C GLY A 192 5.20 -16.85 -17.64
N GLY A 193 6.38 -16.54 -17.12
CA GLY A 193 7.59 -16.28 -17.90
C GLY A 193 8.70 -17.28 -17.63
N ASP A 194 8.45 -18.57 -17.87
CA ASP A 194 9.44 -19.46 -18.49
C ASP A 194 8.72 -20.71 -19.03
N GLY A 195 8.88 -20.97 -20.32
CA GLY A 195 8.11 -21.99 -21.05
C GLY A 195 7.98 -21.64 -22.54
N GLY A 196 9.11 -21.43 -23.20
CA GLY A 196 9.16 -21.43 -24.66
C GLY A 196 8.84 -22.81 -25.23
N GLY A 197 8.23 -22.83 -26.43
CA GLY A 197 8.16 -24.03 -27.26
C GLY A 197 6.86 -24.11 -28.06
N GLY A 198 6.94 -23.83 -29.36
CA GLY A 198 5.83 -23.77 -30.28
C GLY A 198 5.08 -25.07 -30.52
N GLY A 199 3.94 -24.96 -31.21
CA GLY A 199 3.14 -26.10 -31.62
C GLY A 199 1.80 -25.67 -32.20
N ASP A 200 1.86 -25.15 -33.43
CA ASP A 200 0.72 -25.04 -34.34
C ASP A 200 0.08 -26.42 -34.56
N GLY A 201 -1.25 -26.50 -34.68
CA GLY A 201 -1.93 -27.79 -34.84
C GLY A 201 -3.43 -27.75 -34.56
N GLY A 202 -4.20 -27.45 -35.61
CA GLY A 202 -5.65 -27.27 -35.55
C GLY A 202 -6.51 -28.52 -35.36
N GLY A 203 -7.81 -28.25 -35.28
CA GLY A 203 -8.87 -29.15 -35.78
C GLY A 203 -9.61 -29.99 -34.74
N GLY A 204 -10.95 -29.91 -34.79
CA GLY A 204 -11.80 -31.05 -34.44
C GLY A 204 -12.88 -30.81 -33.41
N LYS A 205 -14.06 -30.37 -33.88
CA LYS A 205 -15.35 -30.55 -33.20
C LYS A 205 -15.58 -32.05 -32.88
N GLY A 206 -16.04 -32.35 -31.68
CA GLY A 206 -16.41 -33.72 -31.29
C GLY A 206 -17.47 -33.75 -30.18
N SER A 207 -18.72 -33.53 -30.55
CA SER A 207 -19.89 -33.76 -29.70
C SER A 207 -19.99 -35.22 -29.27
N LYS A 208 -20.04 -35.52 -27.96
CA LYS A 208 -20.44 -36.85 -27.45
C LYS A 208 -21.80 -36.79 -26.77
N LYS A 209 -22.77 -37.45 -27.44
CA LYS A 209 -24.12 -37.80 -26.98
C LYS A 209 -24.08 -38.52 -25.62
N LYS A 210 -24.90 -38.07 -24.67
CA LYS A 210 -25.27 -38.83 -23.47
C LYS A 210 -26.38 -39.82 -23.85
N LYS A 211 -26.11 -41.11 -23.71
CA LYS A 211 -27.07 -42.20 -23.96
C LYS A 211 -27.84 -42.49 -22.67
N GLN A 212 -29.15 -42.31 -22.73
CA GLN A 212 -30.14 -42.71 -21.72
C GLN A 212 -30.31 -44.24 -21.80
N LYS A 213 -30.33 -44.93 -20.66
CA LYS A 213 -30.85 -46.31 -20.57
C LYS A 213 -31.68 -46.46 -19.30
N THR A 214 -32.96 -46.70 -19.54
CA THR A 214 -34.04 -47.12 -18.65
C THR A 214 -33.95 -48.60 -18.31
N GLY A 215 -34.43 -48.94 -17.11
CA GLY A 215 -35.21 -50.16 -16.83
C GLY A 215 -34.43 -51.43 -16.50
N LYS A 216 -34.49 -51.84 -15.23
CA LYS A 216 -35.46 -52.82 -14.73
C LYS A 216 -35.60 -52.68 -13.22
#